data_AF-A0A1L5KKK9-F1
#
_entry.id   AF-A0A1L5KKK9-F1
#
_cell.length_a   1.000
_cell.length_b   1.000
_cell.length_c   1.000
_cell.angle_alpha   90.00
_cell.angle_beta   90.00
_cell.angle_gamma   90.00
#
_symmetry.space_group_name_H-M   'P 1'
#
loop_
_entity.id
_entity.type
_entity.pdbx_description
1 polymer ?
#
loop_
_entity_poly.entity_id
_entity_poly.type
_entity_poly.pdbx_seq_one_letter_code
_entity_poly.pdbx_strand_id
1 'polypeptide(L)'
;GAAIAIKKDCRRAADAAAAIGEGLQAFCIPGSVADTRKVGLGHGNLGKMLLEEETDCFCFLAGHESFAAAEGAIGIAEKANKVRKKPLRVILNGLGKDAAQIISRINGFTYVETEYDPYKNEVKEVFRKSYSEGLRAKVNCYGANSVPEGVAIMWKEGVDVSITGNSTNPTRFQHPVAGTYKKECNEKGKKYFSVASGGGTGRTLHPDNMAAGPASYGMTDTLGRMHSDAQFAGS
;
A
#
# COMPACT_ATOMS: atom_id res chain seq x y z
N GLY A 1 17.01 16.81 4.89
CA GLY A 1 16.86 15.39 5.25
C GLY A 1 18.11 14.84 5.91
N ALA A 2 19.12 14.44 5.13
CA ALA A 2 20.34 13.81 5.65
C ALA A 2 21.06 14.63 6.75
N ALA A 3 21.18 15.94 6.59
CA ALA A 3 21.75 16.82 7.62
C ALA A 3 20.98 16.78 8.95
N ILE A 4 19.65 16.62 8.92
CA ILE A 4 18.82 16.45 10.13
C ILE A 4 19.13 15.11 10.78
N ALA A 5 19.20 14.02 10.00
CA ALA A 5 19.53 12.71 10.50
C ALA A 5 20.92 12.66 11.17
N ILE A 6 21.92 13.29 10.55
CA ILE A 6 23.28 13.43 11.11
C ILE A 6 23.24 14.25 12.41
N LYS A 7 22.55 15.39 12.41
CA LYS A 7 22.43 16.25 13.60
C LYS A 7 21.71 15.56 14.76
N LYS A 8 20.75 14.69 14.48
CA LYS A 8 20.02 13.88 15.48
C LYS A 8 20.77 12.62 15.91
N ASP A 9 21.97 12.40 15.39
CA ASP A 9 22.77 11.19 15.61
C ASP A 9 22.01 9.89 15.28
N CYS A 10 21.20 9.89 14.22
CA CYS A 10 20.44 8.71 13.82
C CYS A 10 21.39 7.57 13.40
N ARG A 11 21.43 6.50 14.19
CA ARG A 11 22.25 5.30 13.91
C ARG A 11 21.50 4.19 13.18
N ARG A 12 20.17 4.22 13.18
CA ARG A 12 19.31 3.24 12.51
C ARG A 12 18.75 3.82 11.22
N ALA A 13 18.61 2.96 10.20
CA ALA A 13 18.02 3.35 8.92
C ALA A 13 16.58 3.88 9.08
N ALA A 14 15.79 3.24 9.96
CA ALA A 14 14.43 3.64 10.29
C ALA A 14 14.34 5.07 10.87
N ASP A 15 15.24 5.43 11.79
CA ASP A 15 15.30 6.78 12.38
C ASP A 15 15.76 7.82 11.36
N ALA A 16 16.73 7.46 10.51
CA ALA A 16 17.18 8.31 9.42
C ALA A 16 16.05 8.57 8.41
N ALA A 17 15.21 7.57 8.09
CA ALA A 17 14.06 7.73 7.21
C ALA A 17 13.04 8.74 7.76
N ALA A 18 12.74 8.67 9.06
CA ALA A 18 11.86 9.65 9.71
C ALA A 18 12.45 11.07 9.67
N ALA A 19 13.75 11.23 9.97
CA ALA A 19 14.44 12.52 9.90
C ALA A 19 14.52 13.09 8.46
N ILE A 20 14.62 12.21 7.45
CA ILE A 20 14.50 12.61 6.04
C ILE A 20 13.10 13.17 5.77
N GLY A 21 12.05 12.53 6.29
CA GLY A 21 10.67 13.01 6.21
C GLY A 21 10.45 14.41 6.81
N GLU A 22 11.07 14.71 7.95
CA GLU A 22 11.07 16.08 8.51
C GLU A 22 11.71 17.07 7.54
N GLY A 23 12.80 16.66 6.90
CA GLY A 23 13.43 17.43 5.84
C GLY A 23 12.49 17.67 4.67
N LEU A 24 11.79 16.64 4.18
CA LEU A 24 10.82 16.78 3.10
C LEU A 24 9.67 17.72 3.50
N GLN A 25 9.22 17.63 4.76
CA GLN A 25 8.13 18.45 5.26
C GLN A 25 8.51 19.93 5.28
N ALA A 26 9.74 20.27 5.64
CA ALA A 26 10.21 21.65 5.68
C ALA A 26 10.20 22.34 4.30
N PHE A 27 10.20 21.57 3.21
CA PHE A 27 10.11 22.09 1.84
C PHE A 27 8.68 22.10 1.28
N CYS A 28 7.68 21.64 2.04
CA CYS A 28 6.29 21.78 1.63
C CYS A 28 5.89 23.26 1.64
N ILE A 29 5.28 23.74 0.54
CA ILE A 29 4.86 25.14 0.41
C ILE A 29 3.79 25.43 1.48
N PRO A 30 3.94 26.46 2.33
CA PRO A 30 2.97 26.80 3.35
C PRO A 30 1.56 26.98 2.78
N GLY A 31 0.56 26.36 3.40
CA GLY A 31 -0.84 26.41 2.96
C GLY A 31 -1.19 25.50 1.77
N SER A 32 -0.20 24.80 1.20
CA SER A 32 -0.47 23.79 0.17
C SER A 32 -1.14 22.54 0.75
N VAL A 33 -1.70 21.70 -0.12
CA VAL A 33 -2.20 20.36 0.24
C VAL A 33 -1.09 19.51 0.87
N ALA A 34 0.15 19.64 0.39
CA ALA A 34 1.29 18.90 0.92
C ALA A 34 1.66 19.32 2.36
N ASP A 35 1.60 20.63 2.65
CA ASP A 35 1.86 21.16 3.99
C ASP A 35 0.75 20.80 4.97
N THR A 36 -0.51 21.01 4.59
CA THR A 36 -1.67 20.71 5.45
C THR A 36 -1.77 19.24 5.80
N ARG A 37 -1.50 18.33 4.85
CA ARG A 37 -1.53 16.87 5.08
C ARG A 37 -0.25 16.30 5.66
N LYS A 38 0.76 17.14 5.90
CA LYS A 38 2.07 16.72 6.39
C LYS A 38 2.70 15.59 5.55
N VAL A 39 2.66 15.75 4.22
CA VAL A 39 3.08 14.73 3.24
C VAL A 39 4.53 14.31 3.42
N GLY A 40 5.43 15.24 3.75
CA GLY A 40 6.84 14.92 4.00
C GLY A 40 7.03 14.01 5.20
N LEU A 41 6.32 14.30 6.31
CA LEU A 41 6.32 13.43 7.49
C LEU A 41 5.72 12.06 7.17
N GLY A 42 4.64 12.02 6.39
CA GLY A 42 4.02 10.78 5.92
C GLY A 42 4.99 9.87 5.15
N HIS A 43 5.78 10.44 4.23
CA HIS A 43 6.80 9.69 3.49
C HIS A 43 7.91 9.15 4.41
N GLY A 44 8.37 9.98 5.35
CA GLY A 44 9.37 9.55 6.34
C GLY A 44 8.88 8.43 7.24
N ASN A 45 7.62 8.51 7.69
CA ASN A 45 6.99 7.50 8.53
C ASN A 45 6.76 6.19 7.77
N LEU A 46 6.30 6.24 6.51
CA LEU A 46 6.23 5.04 5.67
C LEU A 46 7.61 4.40 5.52
N GLY A 47 8.63 5.20 5.17
CA GLY A 47 10.01 4.72 5.05
C GLY A 47 10.52 4.10 6.35
N LYS A 48 10.22 4.72 7.49
CA LYS A 48 10.53 4.18 8.81
C LYS A 48 9.88 2.81 9.00
N MET A 49 8.55 2.71 8.85
CA MET A 49 7.81 1.45 9.06
C MET A 49 8.34 0.31 8.17
N LEU A 50 8.65 0.58 6.90
CA LEU A 50 9.24 -0.42 5.99
C LEU A 50 10.60 -0.95 6.45
N LEU A 51 11.34 -0.18 7.24
CA LEU A 51 12.68 -0.52 7.75
C LEU A 51 12.66 -1.07 9.19
N GLU A 52 11.53 -0.95 9.89
CA GLU A 52 11.36 -1.44 11.26
C GLU A 52 11.12 -2.96 11.29
N GLU A 53 11.85 -3.68 12.16
CA GLU A 53 11.77 -5.14 12.26
C GLU A 53 10.38 -5.61 12.72
N GLU A 54 9.62 -4.76 13.40
CA GLU A 54 8.25 -5.02 13.84
C GLU A 54 7.23 -5.05 12.70
N THR A 55 7.59 -4.52 11.52
CA THR A 55 6.73 -4.58 10.33
C THR A 55 7.04 -5.86 9.57
N ASP A 56 6.10 -6.80 9.53
CA ASP A 56 6.28 -8.11 8.92
C ASP A 56 5.75 -8.20 7.49
N CYS A 57 4.64 -7.51 7.21
CA CYS A 57 3.96 -7.60 5.93
C CYS A 57 3.55 -6.23 5.38
N PHE A 58 3.99 -5.97 4.14
CA PHE A 58 3.58 -4.84 3.33
C PHE A 58 2.62 -5.28 2.21
N CYS A 59 1.48 -4.61 2.08
CA CYS A 59 0.51 -4.88 1.03
C CYS A 59 0.39 -3.72 0.04
N PHE A 60 0.55 -4.02 -1.25
CA PHE A 60 0.04 -3.17 -2.33
C PHE A 60 -1.42 -3.51 -2.58
N LEU A 61 -2.32 -2.60 -2.21
CA LEU A 61 -3.72 -2.68 -2.61
C LEU A 61 -3.83 -2.18 -4.06
N ALA A 62 -3.65 -3.11 -4.99
CA ALA A 62 -3.61 -2.86 -6.42
C ALA A 62 -5.03 -2.79 -7.01
N GLY A 63 -5.19 -1.98 -8.05
CA GLY A 63 -6.40 -1.95 -8.86
C GLY A 63 -6.19 -2.82 -10.10
N HIS A 64 -7.28 -3.16 -10.81
CA HIS A 64 -7.29 -4.11 -11.93
C HIS A 64 -6.18 -3.90 -12.99
N GLU A 65 -5.61 -2.69 -13.14
CA GLU A 65 -4.59 -2.38 -14.16
C GLU A 65 -3.19 -2.05 -13.63
N SER A 66 -2.90 -2.24 -12.35
CA SER A 66 -1.70 -1.64 -11.74
C SER A 66 -0.39 -2.41 -11.96
N PHE A 67 0.15 -2.38 -13.18
CA PHE A 67 1.52 -2.84 -13.46
C PHE A 67 2.58 -2.06 -12.65
N ALA A 68 2.32 -0.78 -12.38
CA ALA A 68 3.19 0.04 -11.54
C ALA A 68 3.28 -0.45 -10.08
N ALA A 69 2.23 -1.10 -9.56
CA ALA A 69 2.27 -1.70 -8.23
C ALA A 69 3.26 -2.88 -8.16
N ALA A 70 3.45 -3.62 -9.26
CA ALA A 70 4.41 -4.72 -9.32
C ALA A 70 5.86 -4.22 -9.24
N GLU A 71 6.23 -3.19 -10.00
CA GLU A 71 7.57 -2.57 -9.92
C GLU A 71 7.83 -1.97 -8.53
N GLY A 72 6.83 -1.32 -7.94
CA GLY A 72 6.90 -0.83 -6.56
C GLY A 72 7.16 -1.97 -5.55
N ALA A 73 6.48 -3.10 -5.70
CA ALA A 73 6.66 -4.27 -4.86
C ALA A 73 8.07 -4.85 -4.92
N ILE A 74 8.63 -4.96 -6.12
CA ILE A 74 10.01 -5.42 -6.33
C ILE A 74 10.98 -4.45 -5.67
N GLY A 75 10.83 -3.15 -5.93
CA GLY A 75 11.72 -2.11 -5.37
C GLY A 75 11.74 -2.11 -3.85
N ILE A 76 10.58 -2.22 -3.19
CA ILE A 76 10.51 -2.30 -1.73
C ILE A 76 11.18 -3.59 -1.23
N ALA A 77 10.84 -4.74 -1.82
CA ALA A 77 11.41 -6.03 -1.43
C ALA A 77 12.95 -6.06 -1.59
N GLU A 78 13.49 -5.40 -2.62
CA GLU A 78 14.93 -5.34 -2.86
C GLU A 78 15.67 -4.35 -1.98
N LYS A 79 15.08 -3.19 -1.69
CA LYS A 79 15.78 -2.11 -0.97
C LYS A 79 15.64 -2.25 0.53
N ALA A 80 14.42 -2.51 1.03
CA ALA A 80 14.18 -2.63 2.47
C ALA A 80 14.94 -3.83 3.06
N ASN A 81 14.96 -4.96 2.35
CA ASN A 81 15.58 -6.19 2.84
C ASN A 81 17.11 -6.20 2.83
N LYS A 82 17.76 -5.15 2.32
CA LYS A 82 19.23 -5.01 2.43
C LYS A 82 19.70 -4.69 3.84
N VAL A 83 18.84 -4.07 4.64
CA VAL A 83 19.20 -3.57 5.98
C VAL A 83 18.40 -4.23 7.10
N ARG A 84 17.41 -5.06 6.74
CA ARG A 84 16.58 -5.81 7.68
C ARG A 84 17.19 -7.17 7.98
N LYS A 85 17.00 -7.64 9.21
CA LYS A 85 17.33 -9.01 9.63
C LYS A 85 16.22 -9.97 9.20
N LYS A 86 14.96 -9.59 9.44
CA LYS A 86 13.79 -10.34 8.96
C LYS A 86 13.32 -9.73 7.64
N PRO A 87 13.38 -10.47 6.51
CA PRO A 87 12.90 -9.96 5.24
C PRO A 87 11.42 -9.59 5.32
N LEU A 88 11.11 -8.34 4.95
CA LEU A 88 9.76 -7.84 4.77
C LEU A 88 9.04 -8.67 3.71
N ARG A 89 7.88 -9.22 4.07
CA ARG A 89 6.99 -9.89 3.13
C ARG A 89 6.21 -8.84 2.35
N VAL A 90 6.17 -8.98 1.04
CA VAL A 90 5.43 -8.07 0.16
C VAL A 90 4.32 -8.86 -0.52
N ILE A 91 3.10 -8.34 -0.47
CA ILE A 91 1.95 -8.93 -1.14
C ILE A 91 1.23 -7.92 -2.04
N LEU A 92 0.53 -8.44 -3.05
CA LEU A 92 -0.47 -7.69 -3.82
C LEU A 92 -1.85 -8.23 -3.49
N ASN A 93 -2.83 -7.34 -3.34
CA ASN A 93 -4.23 -7.67 -3.11
C ASN A 93 -5.12 -6.66 -3.87
N GLY A 94 -6.26 -7.09 -4.40
CA GLY A 94 -7.24 -6.23 -5.10
C GLY A 94 -7.29 -6.33 -6.61
N LEU A 95 -6.62 -7.34 -7.15
CA LEU A 95 -6.80 -7.78 -8.52
C LEU A 95 -7.94 -8.79 -8.57
N GLY A 96 -8.76 -8.82 -9.62
CA GLY A 96 -9.59 -10.00 -9.89
C GLY A 96 -8.72 -11.25 -10.06
N LYS A 97 -9.24 -12.45 -9.80
CA LYS A 97 -8.44 -13.70 -9.81
C LYS A 97 -7.69 -13.93 -11.12
N ASP A 98 -8.33 -13.70 -12.26
CA ASP A 98 -7.69 -13.80 -13.57
C ASP A 98 -6.58 -12.77 -13.76
N ALA A 99 -6.84 -11.52 -13.38
CA ALA A 99 -5.87 -10.43 -13.46
C ALA A 99 -4.65 -10.69 -12.56
N ALA A 100 -4.89 -11.20 -11.34
CA ALA A 100 -3.84 -11.59 -10.40
C ALA A 100 -2.94 -12.67 -10.98
N GLN A 101 -3.51 -13.69 -11.63
CA GLN A 101 -2.74 -14.75 -12.27
C GLN A 101 -1.87 -14.21 -13.42
N ILE A 102 -2.45 -13.37 -14.29
CA ILE A 102 -1.74 -12.75 -15.42
C ILE A 102 -0.60 -11.85 -14.94
N ILE A 103 -0.87 -10.96 -13.98
CA ILE A 103 0.12 -10.05 -13.40
C ILE A 103 1.24 -10.84 -12.72
N SER A 104 0.89 -11.91 -12.01
CA SER A 104 1.88 -12.80 -11.40
C SER A 104 2.79 -13.42 -12.43
N ARG A 105 2.23 -13.93 -13.52
CA ARG A 105 2.99 -14.55 -14.61
C ARG A 105 3.93 -13.56 -15.30
N ILE A 106 3.46 -12.36 -15.61
CA ILE A 106 4.25 -11.34 -16.30
C ILE A 106 5.42 -10.87 -15.43
N ASN A 107 5.18 -10.65 -14.13
CA ASN A 107 6.19 -10.09 -13.24
C ASN A 107 7.07 -11.16 -12.56
N GLY A 108 6.70 -12.43 -12.65
CA GLY A 108 7.39 -13.54 -12.00
C GLY A 108 7.03 -13.70 -10.52
N PHE A 109 5.85 -13.23 -10.09
CA PHE A 109 5.41 -13.37 -8.70
C PHE A 109 4.84 -14.77 -8.42
N THR A 110 4.56 -15.05 -7.16
CA THR A 110 3.77 -16.22 -6.75
C THR A 110 2.30 -15.86 -6.76
N TYR A 111 1.53 -16.46 -7.68
CA TYR A 111 0.07 -16.37 -7.66
C TYR A 111 -0.47 -17.24 -6.53
N VAL A 112 -1.37 -16.68 -5.74
CA VAL A 112 -2.08 -17.39 -4.68
C VAL A 112 -3.57 -17.18 -4.86
N GLU A 113 -4.27 -18.26 -5.15
CA GLU A 113 -5.72 -18.27 -5.29
C GLU A 113 -6.37 -18.67 -3.98
N THR A 114 -7.37 -17.89 -3.58
CA THR A 114 -8.16 -18.16 -2.37
C THR A 114 -9.59 -18.49 -2.70
N GLU A 115 -10.21 -19.28 -1.84
CA GLU A 115 -11.66 -19.45 -1.74
C GLU A 115 -12.13 -18.76 -0.45
N TYR A 116 -13.12 -17.89 -0.57
CA TYR A 116 -13.66 -17.10 0.54
C TYR A 116 -14.92 -17.75 1.11
N ASP A 117 -14.93 -18.01 2.41
CA ASP A 117 -16.09 -18.48 3.17
C ASP A 117 -16.83 -17.26 3.76
N PRO A 118 -18.00 -16.86 3.22
CA PRO A 118 -18.73 -15.70 3.69
C PRO A 118 -19.36 -15.89 5.08
N TYR A 119 -19.53 -17.12 5.55
CA TYR A 119 -20.10 -17.41 6.86
C TYR A 119 -19.08 -17.27 7.98
N LYS A 120 -17.80 -17.55 7.69
CA LYS A 120 -16.68 -17.42 8.64
C LYS A 120 -15.87 -16.15 8.45
N ASN A 121 -16.01 -15.47 7.30
CA ASN A 121 -15.16 -14.35 6.88
C ASN A 121 -13.67 -14.75 6.83
N GLU A 122 -13.40 -15.95 6.30
CA GLU A 122 -12.06 -16.55 6.20
C GLU A 122 -11.74 -16.91 4.75
N VAL A 123 -10.44 -16.92 4.41
CA VAL A 123 -9.96 -17.36 3.09
C VAL A 123 -9.09 -18.60 3.21
N LYS A 124 -9.42 -19.62 2.42
CA LYS A 124 -8.59 -20.83 2.24
C LYS A 124 -7.78 -20.70 0.97
N GLU A 125 -6.51 -21.09 1.01
CA GLU A 125 -5.71 -21.21 -0.22
C GLU A 125 -6.11 -22.48 -0.96
N VAL A 126 -6.45 -22.33 -2.25
CA VAL A 126 -6.84 -23.44 -3.12
C VAL A 126 -5.81 -23.71 -4.21
N PHE A 127 -4.99 -22.71 -4.55
CA PHE A 127 -3.92 -22.86 -5.55
C PHE A 127 -2.75 -21.91 -5.25
N ARG A 128 -1.53 -22.39 -5.53
CA ARG A 128 -0.30 -21.61 -5.45
C ARG A 128 0.63 -21.98 -6.60
N LYS A 129 1.15 -20.96 -7.29
CA LYS A 129 2.15 -21.15 -8.34
C LYS A 129 3.14 -20.01 -8.38
N SER A 130 4.42 -20.33 -8.21
CA SER A 130 5.51 -19.41 -8.53
C SER A 130 5.76 -19.39 -10.03
N TYR A 131 5.89 -18.21 -10.62
CA TYR A 131 6.22 -18.03 -12.04
C TYR A 131 7.69 -17.65 -12.27
N SER A 132 8.50 -17.48 -11.22
CA SER A 132 9.94 -17.28 -11.32
C SER A 132 10.70 -17.89 -10.13
N GLU A 133 12.00 -17.65 -10.06
CA GLU A 133 12.86 -17.94 -8.91
C GLU A 133 13.41 -16.63 -8.32
N GLY A 134 13.87 -16.66 -7.07
CA GLY A 134 14.50 -15.51 -6.42
C GLY A 134 13.53 -14.54 -5.75
N LEU A 135 13.84 -13.24 -5.76
CA LEU A 135 13.10 -12.23 -4.98
C LEU A 135 11.68 -11.99 -5.49
N ARG A 136 11.47 -12.03 -6.81
CA ARG A 136 10.15 -11.85 -7.43
C ARG A 136 9.17 -12.93 -6.98
N ALA A 137 9.63 -14.18 -6.94
CA ALA A 137 8.85 -15.32 -6.45
C ALA A 137 8.39 -15.18 -4.99
N LYS A 138 9.07 -14.36 -4.17
CA LYS A 138 8.69 -14.12 -2.76
C LYS A 138 7.51 -13.16 -2.61
N VAL A 139 7.12 -12.47 -3.67
CA VAL A 139 5.95 -11.60 -3.67
C VAL A 139 4.72 -12.46 -3.92
N ASN A 140 3.80 -12.52 -2.94
CA ASN A 140 2.52 -13.21 -3.11
C ASN A 140 1.52 -12.25 -3.75
N CYS A 141 0.89 -12.67 -4.84
CA CYS A 141 -0.12 -11.89 -5.53
C CYS A 141 -1.47 -12.59 -5.43
N TYR A 142 -2.36 -11.98 -4.66
CA TYR A 142 -3.70 -12.46 -4.40
C TYR A 142 -4.71 -11.83 -5.34
N GLY A 143 -5.63 -12.66 -5.81
CA GLY A 143 -6.85 -12.22 -6.47
C GLY A 143 -8.04 -12.26 -5.52
N ALA A 144 -8.89 -11.24 -5.56
CA ALA A 144 -10.10 -11.13 -4.75
C ALA A 144 -11.27 -10.65 -5.60
N ASN A 145 -12.42 -11.32 -5.45
CA ASN A 145 -13.64 -10.99 -6.18
C ASN A 145 -14.57 -10.05 -5.40
N SER A 146 -14.26 -9.79 -4.12
CA SER A 146 -15.07 -8.93 -3.25
C SER A 146 -14.22 -8.23 -2.18
N VAL A 147 -14.74 -7.13 -1.64
CA VAL A 147 -14.10 -6.41 -0.52
C VAL A 147 -13.91 -7.29 0.71
N PRO A 148 -14.90 -8.09 1.17
CA PRO A 148 -14.71 -9.00 2.32
C PRO A 148 -13.60 -10.02 2.09
N GLU A 149 -13.52 -10.64 0.90
CA GLU A 149 -12.41 -11.54 0.54
C GLU A 149 -11.06 -10.81 0.62
N GLY A 150 -11.01 -9.58 0.10
CA GLY A 150 -9.84 -8.71 0.21
C GLY A 150 -9.41 -8.45 1.66
N VAL A 151 -10.36 -8.15 2.55
CA VAL A 151 -10.11 -7.95 3.99
C VAL A 151 -9.64 -9.23 4.66
N ALA A 152 -10.26 -10.37 4.33
CA ALA A 152 -9.86 -11.68 4.84
C ALA A 152 -8.42 -12.05 4.42
N ILE A 153 -8.00 -11.69 3.20
CA ILE A 153 -6.60 -11.83 2.75
C ILE A 153 -5.66 -10.97 3.60
N MET A 154 -6.05 -9.71 3.90
CA MET A 154 -5.24 -8.83 4.76
C MET A 154 -5.04 -9.44 6.16
N TRP A 155 -6.07 -10.07 6.73
CA TRP A 155 -5.98 -10.80 8.00
C TRP A 155 -5.11 -12.06 7.90
N LYS A 156 -5.32 -12.88 6.86
CA LYS A 156 -4.53 -14.10 6.61
C LYS A 156 -3.04 -13.79 6.56
N GLU A 157 -2.67 -12.73 5.87
CA GLU A 157 -1.26 -12.32 5.72
C GLU A 157 -0.75 -11.48 6.90
N GLY A 158 -1.63 -11.04 7.79
CA GLY A 158 -1.27 -10.24 8.96
C GLY A 158 -0.71 -8.87 8.59
N VAL A 159 -1.24 -8.22 7.56
CA VAL A 159 -0.70 -6.98 6.99
C VAL A 159 -0.52 -5.88 8.03
N ASP A 160 0.69 -5.30 8.10
CA ASP A 160 1.03 -4.23 9.05
C ASP A 160 1.04 -2.86 8.38
N VAL A 161 1.39 -2.82 7.10
CA VAL A 161 1.44 -1.59 6.31
C VAL A 161 0.82 -1.85 4.95
N SER A 162 0.03 -0.92 4.43
CA SER A 162 -0.38 -1.00 3.03
C SER A 162 -0.39 0.36 2.34
N ILE A 163 -0.32 0.33 1.02
CA ILE A 163 -0.57 1.49 0.18
C ILE A 163 -1.68 1.19 -0.82
N THR A 164 -2.66 2.08 -0.94
CA THR A 164 -3.67 2.01 -2.00
C THR A 164 -3.05 2.57 -3.28
N GLY A 165 -2.95 1.74 -4.32
CA GLY A 165 -2.49 2.15 -5.65
C GLY A 165 -3.58 2.86 -6.46
N ASN A 166 -3.23 3.29 -7.67
CA ASN A 166 -4.20 3.86 -8.61
C ASN A 166 -5.14 2.77 -9.15
N SER A 167 -6.38 3.13 -9.44
CA SER A 167 -7.36 2.27 -10.12
C SER A 167 -8.29 3.12 -10.98
N THR A 168 -8.70 2.57 -12.13
CA THR A 168 -9.78 3.13 -12.97
C THR A 168 -11.13 3.11 -12.26
N ASN A 169 -11.28 2.29 -11.21
CA ASN A 169 -12.48 2.21 -10.40
C ASN A 169 -12.16 2.19 -8.90
N PRO A 170 -11.84 3.37 -8.31
CA PRO A 170 -11.37 3.46 -6.94
C PRO A 170 -12.44 3.11 -5.89
N THR A 171 -13.72 3.09 -6.26
CA THR A 171 -14.83 2.80 -5.33
C THR A 171 -15.04 1.31 -5.11
N ARG A 172 -14.44 0.43 -5.92
CA ARG A 172 -14.78 -1.00 -5.90
C ARG A 172 -13.97 -1.86 -4.94
N PHE A 173 -12.73 -1.48 -4.60
CA PHE A 173 -11.88 -2.41 -3.84
C PHE A 173 -10.90 -1.77 -2.86
N GLN A 174 -9.92 -1.00 -3.34
CA GLN A 174 -8.72 -0.67 -2.57
C GLN A 174 -9.02 0.12 -1.29
N HIS A 175 -9.76 1.23 -1.42
CA HIS A 175 -10.13 2.05 -0.28
C HIS A 175 -11.13 1.36 0.65
N PRO A 176 -12.20 0.68 0.16
CA PRO A 176 -13.07 -0.13 1.02
C PRO A 176 -12.33 -1.22 1.82
N VAL A 177 -11.36 -1.90 1.21
CA VAL A 177 -10.54 -2.92 1.91
C VAL A 177 -9.65 -2.28 2.96
N ALA A 178 -8.91 -1.22 2.61
CA ALA A 178 -8.04 -0.51 3.55
C ALA A 178 -8.83 0.06 4.74
N GLY A 179 -9.99 0.69 4.48
CA GLY A 179 -10.84 1.27 5.50
C GLY A 179 -11.48 0.24 6.42
N THR A 180 -12.05 -0.83 5.86
CA THR A 180 -12.62 -1.93 6.65
C THR A 180 -11.55 -2.60 7.51
N TYR A 181 -10.40 -2.91 6.92
CA TYR A 181 -9.29 -3.53 7.64
C TYR A 181 -8.74 -2.63 8.75
N LYS A 182 -8.64 -1.31 8.51
CA LYS A 182 -8.24 -0.33 9.55
C LYS A 182 -9.20 -0.32 10.73
N LYS A 183 -10.50 -0.31 10.47
CA LYS A 183 -11.53 -0.38 11.52
C LYS A 183 -11.36 -1.66 12.35
N GLU A 184 -11.28 -2.82 11.71
CA GLU A 184 -11.15 -4.09 12.42
C GLU A 184 -9.83 -4.20 13.19
N CYS A 185 -8.73 -3.68 12.65
CA CYS A 185 -7.43 -3.62 13.34
C CYS A 185 -7.53 -2.78 14.61
N ASN A 186 -8.16 -1.59 14.54
CA ASN A 186 -8.37 -0.74 15.70
C ASN A 186 -9.23 -1.44 16.77
N GLU A 187 -10.31 -2.11 16.37
CA GLU A 187 -11.21 -2.84 17.28
C GLU A 187 -10.52 -4.03 17.96
N LYS A 188 -9.58 -4.68 17.27
CA LYS A 188 -8.80 -5.83 17.77
C LYS A 188 -7.44 -5.43 18.37
N GLY A 189 -7.14 -4.13 18.45
CA GLY A 189 -5.86 -3.63 18.96
C GLY A 189 -4.62 -3.97 18.12
N LYS A 190 -4.79 -4.36 16.84
CA LYS A 190 -3.67 -4.56 15.91
C LYS A 190 -3.23 -3.21 15.34
N LYS A 191 -1.92 -2.93 15.39
CA LYS A 191 -1.35 -1.78 14.69
C LYS A 191 -1.36 -2.05 13.19
N TYR A 192 -1.89 -1.10 12.43
CA TYR A 192 -1.88 -1.12 10.97
C TYR A 192 -1.70 0.31 10.46
N PHE A 193 -0.75 0.52 9.54
CA PHE A 193 -0.45 1.81 8.93
C PHE A 193 -0.91 1.83 7.47
N SER A 194 -1.88 2.69 7.18
CA SER A 194 -2.53 2.77 5.89
C SER A 194 -2.09 4.03 5.15
N VAL A 195 -1.60 3.85 3.93
CA VAL A 195 -1.21 4.95 3.05
C VAL A 195 -2.18 5.06 1.90
N ALA A 196 -2.72 6.26 1.69
CA ALA A 196 -3.48 6.58 0.50
C ALA A 196 -2.58 7.30 -0.52
N SER A 197 -2.27 6.66 -1.65
CA SER A 197 -1.53 7.31 -2.74
C SER A 197 -2.43 8.29 -3.48
N GLY A 198 -2.05 9.56 -3.58
CA GLY A 198 -2.83 10.57 -4.32
C GLY A 198 -2.55 10.62 -5.82
N GLY A 199 -1.52 9.91 -6.32
CA GLY A 199 -1.01 10.02 -7.69
C GLY A 199 -2.00 9.66 -8.80
N GLY A 200 -3.05 8.90 -8.50
CA GLY A 200 -4.08 8.54 -9.49
C GLY A 200 -5.45 8.33 -8.91
N THR A 201 -5.70 8.79 -7.69
CA THR A 201 -7.05 9.13 -7.26
C THR A 201 -7.62 10.27 -8.11
N GLY A 202 -6.75 11.11 -8.69
CA GLY A 202 -7.09 12.16 -9.64
C GLY A 202 -6.91 11.85 -11.13
N ARG A 203 -5.94 10.99 -11.51
CA ARG A 203 -5.60 10.79 -12.94
C ARG A 203 -6.48 9.75 -13.64
N THR A 204 -7.01 8.78 -12.90
CA THR A 204 -7.75 7.66 -13.50
C THR A 204 -9.23 7.97 -13.73
N LEU A 205 -9.74 8.99 -13.03
CA LEU A 205 -10.96 9.73 -13.35
C LEU A 205 -10.57 11.21 -13.43
N HIS A 206 -9.67 11.56 -14.36
CA HIS A 206 -9.34 12.97 -14.54
C HIS A 206 -10.65 13.75 -14.72
N PRO A 207 -10.93 14.76 -13.89
CA PRO A 207 -12.15 15.54 -14.02
C PRO A 207 -12.34 16.08 -15.43
N ASP A 208 -11.22 16.37 -16.09
CA ASP A 208 -11.22 16.91 -17.45
C ASP A 208 -11.51 15.83 -18.51
N ASN A 209 -11.27 14.54 -18.20
CA ASN A 209 -11.62 13.43 -19.12
C ASN A 209 -13.10 13.03 -19.02
N MET A 210 -13.76 13.32 -17.90
CA MET A 210 -15.17 12.95 -17.64
C MET A 210 -16.09 14.17 -17.44
N ALA A 211 -15.59 15.39 -17.68
CA ALA A 211 -16.28 16.66 -17.40
C ALA A 211 -16.84 16.78 -15.96
N ALA A 212 -16.32 16.00 -15.01
CA ALA A 212 -16.87 15.88 -13.67
C ALA A 212 -16.46 17.04 -12.73
N GLY A 213 -15.56 17.91 -13.19
CA GLY A 213 -15.06 19.06 -12.45
C GLY A 213 -14.30 18.69 -11.16
N PRO A 214 -13.76 19.69 -10.43
CA PRO A 214 -12.91 19.48 -9.26
C PRO A 214 -13.53 18.60 -8.16
N ALA A 215 -14.86 18.45 -8.14
CA ALA A 215 -15.59 17.61 -7.20
C ALA A 215 -15.32 16.10 -7.35
N SER A 216 -14.91 15.62 -8.52
CA SER A 216 -14.60 14.19 -8.76
C SER A 216 -13.32 13.72 -8.05
N TYR A 217 -12.37 14.62 -7.76
CA TYR A 217 -11.29 14.35 -6.80
C TYR A 217 -11.85 14.04 -5.41
N GLY A 218 -13.03 14.57 -5.07
CA GLY A 218 -13.63 14.54 -3.75
C GLY A 218 -13.85 13.13 -3.19
N MET A 219 -14.47 12.21 -3.95
CA MET A 219 -14.83 10.90 -3.37
C MET A 219 -13.61 10.07 -3.01
N THR A 220 -12.67 9.88 -3.94
CA THR A 220 -11.50 9.06 -3.69
C THR A 220 -10.54 9.71 -2.70
N ASP A 221 -10.39 11.04 -2.76
CA ASP A 221 -9.64 11.79 -1.75
C ASP A 221 -10.29 11.66 -0.36
N THR A 222 -11.62 11.74 -0.27
CA THR A 222 -12.39 11.57 0.97
C THR A 222 -12.22 10.17 1.53
N LEU A 223 -12.34 9.13 0.71
CA LEU A 223 -12.11 7.75 1.13
C LEU A 223 -10.69 7.55 1.67
N GLY A 224 -9.68 8.09 0.99
CA GLY A 224 -8.30 8.09 1.50
C GLY A 224 -8.19 8.74 2.87
N ARG A 225 -8.85 9.89 3.11
CA ARG A 225 -8.85 10.57 4.41
C ARG A 225 -9.55 9.78 5.51
N MET A 226 -10.50 8.92 5.18
CA MET A 226 -11.23 8.13 6.19
C MET A 226 -10.40 7.02 6.82
N HIS A 227 -9.37 6.51 6.12
CA HIS A 227 -8.58 5.37 6.61
C HIS A 227 -7.08 5.62 6.76
N SER A 228 -6.52 6.59 6.03
CA SER A 228 -5.06 6.74 5.93
C SER A 228 -4.44 7.41 7.15
N ASP A 229 -3.27 6.92 7.54
CA ASP A 229 -2.34 7.57 8.46
C ASP A 229 -1.42 8.55 7.71
N ALA A 230 -1.24 8.33 6.40
CA ALA A 230 -0.57 9.25 5.50
C ALA A 230 -1.27 9.25 4.13
N GLN A 231 -1.55 10.45 3.61
CA GLN A 231 -2.10 10.62 2.28
C GLN A 231 -1.11 11.42 1.43
N PHE A 232 -0.57 10.79 0.40
CA PHE A 232 0.32 11.49 -0.53
C PHE A 232 -0.53 12.33 -1.47
N ALA A 233 -0.13 13.57 -1.74
CA ALA A 233 -0.74 14.35 -2.80
C ALA A 233 -0.34 13.73 -4.14
N GLY A 234 -1.27 13.63 -5.09
CA GLY A 234 -0.87 13.29 -6.45
C GLY A 234 0.08 14.36 -6.96
N SER A 235 1.24 13.94 -7.48
CA SER A 235 2.24 14.83 -8.06
C SER A 235 1.65 15.70 -9.17
#